data_AF-A0A842TAH1-F1
#
_entry.id   AF-A0A842TAH1-F1
#
_cell.length_a   1.000
_cell.length_b   1.000
_cell.length_c   1.000
_cell.angle_alpha   90.00
_cell.angle_beta   90.00
_cell.angle_gamma   90.00
#
_symmetry.space_group_name_H-M   'P 1'
#
loop_
_entity.id
_entity.type
_entity.pdbx_description
1 polymer ?
#
loop_
_entity_poly.entity_id
_entity_poly.type
_entity_poly.pdbx_seq_one_letter_code
_entity_poly.pdbx_strand_id
1 'polypeptide(L)'
;MNARKFSIGFSIFILILNMIFLILILEEEPIFTYRPIFQYPDLIFLFITIFLVIIPIYGVLKKEPSISDITPEAIATRRDRVRSIESAASRSSQSRPSRPTQRYIEPRSKTTSQRTKRKPQTKKKTKSKRKPSKDEIIKKIRSMKPKAGILNLEDFKCIFCFNLPQYPQDKGRGIVLCPNCKHPAHADEFRDWQRHSNLCSRCDAEIPYSFRTNPKIIPVKSYVKVIEYFKKKENL
;
A
#
# COMPACT_ATOMS: atom_id res chain seq x y z
N MET A 1 -1.21 18.19 -10.67
CA MET A 1 -0.83 18.41 -12.08
C MET A 1 -0.62 17.07 -12.75
N ASN A 2 -0.99 16.93 -14.02
CA ASN A 2 -0.79 15.69 -14.77
C ASN A 2 0.66 15.68 -15.29
N ALA A 3 1.52 14.80 -14.74
CA ALA A 3 2.96 14.81 -14.99
C ALA A 3 3.31 14.73 -16.49
N ARG A 4 2.51 13.98 -17.27
CA ARG A 4 2.66 13.91 -18.73
C ARG A 4 2.44 15.26 -19.41
N LYS A 5 1.38 15.98 -19.03
CA LYS A 5 1.08 17.30 -19.60
C LYS A 5 2.16 18.31 -19.25
N PHE A 6 2.70 18.23 -18.04
CA PHE A 6 3.83 19.06 -17.61
C PHE A 6 5.10 18.74 -18.42
N SER A 7 5.46 17.47 -18.58
CA SER A 7 6.63 17.04 -19.36
C SER A 7 6.54 17.50 -20.82
N ILE A 8 5.37 17.38 -21.44
CA ILE A 8 5.14 17.82 -22.82
C ILE A 8 5.29 19.34 -22.92
N GLY A 9 4.62 20.09 -22.02
CA GLY A 9 4.71 21.55 -22.00
C GLY A 9 6.13 22.06 -21.75
N PHE A 10 6.86 21.43 -20.82
CA PHE A 10 8.25 21.75 -20.53
C PHE A 10 9.17 21.45 -21.72
N SER A 11 8.96 20.34 -22.43
CA SER A 11 9.74 20.00 -23.64
C SER A 11 9.53 21.01 -24.76
N ILE A 12 8.28 21.44 -25.00
CA ILE A 12 7.96 22.47 -25.98
C ILE A 12 8.61 23.80 -25.61
N PHE A 13 8.57 24.18 -24.33
CA PHE A 13 9.19 25.40 -23.83
C PHE A 13 10.71 25.43 -24.05
N ILE A 14 11.41 24.33 -23.74
CA ILE A 14 12.86 24.20 -23.99
C ILE A 14 13.16 24.31 -25.49
N LEU A 15 12.33 23.72 -26.35
CA LEU A 15 12.51 23.81 -27.80
C LEU A 15 12.37 25.26 -28.30
N ILE A 16 11.38 26.00 -27.82
CA ILE A 16 11.18 27.42 -28.17
C ILE A 16 12.40 28.25 -27.74
N LEU A 17 12.90 28.06 -26.52
CA LEU A 17 14.10 28.76 -26.03
C LEU A 17 15.33 28.49 -26.91
N ASN A 18 15.53 27.23 -27.34
CA ASN A 18 16.63 26.88 -28.23
C ASN A 18 16.48 27.52 -29.62
N MET A 19 15.26 27.59 -30.16
CA MET A 19 15.01 28.26 -31.45
C MET A 19 15.28 29.77 -31.38
N ILE A 20 14.85 30.44 -30.29
CA ILE A 20 15.14 31.86 -30.07
C ILE A 20 16.64 32.10 -29.99
N PHE A 21 17.35 31.26 -29.22
CA PHE A 21 18.80 31.38 -29.07
C PHE A 21 19.55 31.17 -30.39
N LEU A 22 19.12 30.20 -31.21
CA LEU A 22 19.66 29.99 -32.55
C LEU A 22 19.46 31.20 -33.46
N ILE A 23 18.28 31.84 -33.41
CA ILE A 23 18.00 33.06 -34.18
C ILE A 23 18.93 34.19 -33.74
N LEU A 24 19.13 34.38 -32.42
CA LEU A 24 20.03 35.40 -31.89
C LEU A 24 21.49 35.19 -32.35
N ILE A 25 21.98 33.94 -32.36
CA ILE A 25 23.30 33.62 -32.90
C ILE A 25 23.40 33.95 -34.40
N LEU A 26 22.37 33.61 -35.18
CA LEU A 26 22.33 33.89 -36.61
C LEU A 26 22.25 35.39 -36.92
N GLU A 27 21.68 36.18 -36.00
CA GLU A 27 21.56 37.63 -36.12
C GLU A 27 22.84 38.36 -35.66
N GLU A 28 23.59 37.80 -34.70
CA GLU A 28 24.84 38.36 -34.17
C GLU A 28 26.09 38.08 -35.01
N GLU A 29 26.00 37.33 -36.11
CA GLU A 29 27.13 37.10 -37.04
C GLU A 29 27.09 38.09 -38.22
N PRO A 30 27.67 39.31 -38.12
CA PRO A 30 28.03 40.08 -39.30
C PRO A 30 29.13 39.33 -40.04
N ILE A 31 28.83 38.98 -41.30
CA ILE A 31 29.54 38.09 -42.25
C ILE A 31 31.07 38.31 -42.41
N PHE A 32 31.72 39.27 -41.78
CA PHE A 32 33.15 39.52 -41.97
C PHE A 32 33.83 40.04 -40.70
N THR A 33 34.46 39.16 -39.92
CA THR A 33 35.87 39.32 -39.51
C THR A 33 36.36 38.08 -38.77
N TYR A 34 37.20 37.30 -39.46
CA TYR A 34 37.99 36.20 -38.93
C TYR A 34 38.69 36.58 -37.60
N ARG A 35 38.13 36.12 -36.46
CA ARG A 35 38.91 35.91 -35.24
C ARG A 35 38.72 34.47 -34.76
N PRO A 36 39.74 33.60 -34.93
CA PRO A 36 39.64 32.18 -34.60
C PRO A 36 39.94 31.94 -33.12
N ILE A 37 39.16 32.55 -32.21
CA ILE A 37 39.42 32.43 -30.76
C ILE A 37 38.39 31.53 -30.06
N PHE A 38 37.25 31.24 -30.68
CA PHE A 38 36.27 30.31 -30.11
C PHE A 38 36.08 29.11 -31.02
N GLN A 39 36.97 28.13 -30.90
CA GLN A 39 37.02 27.03 -31.84
C GLN A 39 35.91 25.97 -31.62
N TYR A 40 35.18 26.00 -30.49
CA TYR A 40 34.20 24.94 -30.16
C TYR A 40 32.96 25.29 -29.28
N PRO A 41 32.61 26.55 -28.91
CA PRO A 41 31.40 26.75 -28.11
C PRO A 41 30.13 26.28 -28.83
N ASP A 42 30.10 26.41 -30.16
CA ASP A 42 28.96 25.99 -30.98
C ASP A 42 28.77 24.48 -31.00
N LEU A 43 29.86 23.72 -30.99
CA LEU A 43 29.80 22.25 -30.96
C LEU A 43 29.30 21.75 -29.60
N ILE A 44 29.78 22.33 -28.49
CA ILE A 44 29.29 21.99 -27.14
C ILE A 44 27.81 22.34 -27.01
N PHE A 45 27.40 23.50 -27.53
CA PHE A 45 26.00 23.92 -27.52
C PHE A 45 25.12 22.99 -28.37
N LEU A 46 25.59 22.58 -29.54
CA LEU A 46 24.93 21.63 -30.41
C LEU A 46 24.77 20.26 -29.72
N PHE A 47 25.79 19.76 -29.03
CA PHE A 47 25.69 18.52 -28.24
C PHE A 47 24.68 18.62 -27.10
N ILE A 48 24.67 19.73 -26.36
CA ILE A 48 23.70 19.98 -25.28
C ILE A 48 22.27 20.02 -25.84
N THR A 49 22.08 20.68 -26.98
CA THR A 49 20.78 20.78 -27.65
C THR A 49 20.29 19.40 -28.11
N ILE A 50 21.15 18.59 -28.73
CA ILE A 50 20.84 17.21 -29.12
C ILE A 50 20.45 16.37 -27.89
N PHE A 51 21.20 16.46 -26.79
CA PHE A 51 20.90 15.73 -25.57
C PHE A 51 19.56 16.14 -24.96
N LEU A 52 19.27 17.44 -24.91
CA LEU A 52 18.01 17.97 -24.36
C LEU A 52 16.79 17.60 -25.20
N VAL A 53 16.97 17.32 -26.49
CA VAL A 53 15.90 16.81 -27.37
C VAL A 53 15.74 15.29 -27.25
N ILE A 54 16.83 14.53 -27.16
CA ILE A 54 16.79 13.06 -27.08
C ILE A 54 16.16 12.57 -25.76
N ILE A 55 16.49 13.20 -24.62
CA ILE A 55 15.99 12.78 -23.30
C ILE A 55 14.45 12.74 -23.23
N PRO A 56 13.70 13.79 -23.61
CA PRO A 56 12.24 13.76 -23.57
C PRO A 56 11.65 12.81 -24.63
N ILE A 57 12.27 12.68 -25.82
CA ILE A 57 11.85 11.70 -26.82
C ILE A 57 11.97 10.28 -26.25
N TYR A 58 13.08 9.97 -25.58
CA TYR A 58 13.29 8.67 -24.94
C TYR A 58 12.31 8.43 -23.77
N GLY A 59 11.99 9.48 -23.01
CA GLY A 59 10.99 9.42 -21.93
C GLY A 59 9.55 9.22 -22.43
N VAL A 60 9.21 9.72 -23.61
CA VAL A 60 7.89 9.52 -24.24
C VAL A 60 7.81 8.18 -24.98
N LEU A 61 8.89 7.76 -25.65
CA LEU A 61 8.95 6.51 -26.41
C LEU A 61 9.15 5.26 -25.53
N LYS A 62 9.75 5.40 -24.34
CA LYS A 62 9.62 4.37 -23.31
C LYS A 62 8.16 4.33 -22.86
N LYS A 63 7.36 3.54 -23.59
CA LYS A 63 6.20 2.87 -23.01
C LYS A 63 6.73 2.08 -21.82
N GLU A 64 6.57 2.63 -20.62
CA GLU A 64 6.54 1.78 -19.45
C GLU A 64 5.55 0.65 -19.76
N PRO A 65 5.93 -0.63 -19.60
CA PRO A 65 4.99 -1.72 -19.79
C PRO A 65 3.82 -1.45 -18.87
N SER A 66 2.68 -1.11 -19.47
CA SER A 66 1.47 -0.85 -18.74
C SER A 66 1.13 -2.13 -17.99
N ILE A 67 0.79 -2.01 -16.71
CA ILE A 67 0.33 -3.13 -15.88
C ILE A 67 -0.91 -3.82 -16.52
N SER A 68 -1.55 -3.17 -17.51
CA SER A 68 -2.62 -3.74 -18.33
C SER A 68 -2.19 -4.79 -19.35
N ASP A 69 -0.90 -4.94 -19.66
CA ASP A 69 -0.41 -5.97 -20.60
C ASP A 69 0.00 -7.26 -19.88
N ILE A 70 -0.30 -7.38 -18.59
CA ILE A 70 -0.28 -8.65 -17.89
C ILE A 70 -1.49 -9.45 -18.38
N THR A 71 -1.32 -10.17 -19.47
CA THR A 71 -2.34 -11.11 -19.96
C THR A 71 -2.73 -12.07 -18.82
N PRO A 72 -4.01 -12.46 -18.71
CA PRO A 72 -4.45 -13.45 -17.72
C PRO A 72 -3.60 -14.73 -17.75
N GLU A 73 -3.08 -15.08 -18.92
CA GLU A 73 -2.14 -16.18 -19.15
C GLU A 73 -0.79 -15.96 -18.47
N ALA A 74 -0.20 -14.76 -18.52
CA ALA A 74 1.03 -14.46 -17.79
C ALA A 74 0.85 -14.58 -16.26
N ILE A 75 -0.34 -14.26 -15.74
CA ILE A 75 -0.68 -14.46 -14.31
C ILE A 75 -0.85 -15.94 -13.99
N ALA A 76 -1.52 -16.70 -14.86
CA ALA A 76 -1.73 -18.14 -14.70
C ALA A 76 -0.39 -18.90 -14.68
N THR A 77 0.49 -18.66 -15.67
CA THR A 77 1.82 -19.28 -15.75
C THR A 77 2.68 -18.94 -14.54
N ARG A 78 2.60 -17.70 -14.04
CA ARG A 78 3.33 -17.30 -12.83
C ARG A 78 2.79 -17.98 -11.57
N ARG A 79 1.46 -18.16 -11.45
CA ARG A 79 0.85 -18.92 -10.35
C ARG A 79 1.23 -20.39 -10.36
N ASP A 80 1.24 -21.04 -11.53
CA ASP A 80 1.59 -22.45 -11.65
C ASP A 80 3.06 -22.70 -11.28
N ARG A 81 3.96 -21.78 -11.65
CA ARG A 81 5.37 -21.85 -11.26
C ARG A 81 5.59 -21.67 -9.76
N VAL A 82 4.82 -20.81 -9.11
CA VAL A 82 4.89 -20.66 -7.64
C VAL A 82 4.38 -21.92 -6.95
N ARG A 83 3.27 -22.49 -7.45
CA ARG A 83 2.68 -23.72 -6.91
C ARG A 83 3.58 -24.94 -7.06
N SER A 84 4.33 -25.04 -8.16
CA SER A 84 5.28 -26.14 -8.36
C SER A 84 6.45 -26.07 -7.37
N ILE A 85 6.96 -24.88 -7.07
CA ILE A 85 8.03 -24.67 -6.08
C ILE A 85 7.55 -25.00 -4.66
N GLU A 86 6.34 -24.58 -4.29
CA GLU A 86 5.74 -24.84 -2.97
C GLU A 86 5.43 -26.34 -2.75
N SER A 87 4.95 -27.01 -3.80
CA SER A 87 4.71 -28.46 -3.77
C SER A 87 5.99 -29.29 -3.72
N ALA A 88 7.10 -28.81 -4.31
CA ALA A 88 8.40 -29.46 -4.23
C ALA A 88 9.02 -29.34 -2.84
N ALA A 89 8.88 -28.18 -2.18
CA ALA A 89 9.36 -27.96 -0.82
C ALA A 89 8.59 -28.80 0.22
N SER A 90 7.31 -29.11 -0.04
CA SER A 90 6.46 -29.88 0.87
C SER A 90 6.67 -31.40 0.81
N ARG A 91 7.38 -31.91 -0.20
CA ARG A 91 7.58 -33.37 -0.39
C ARG A 91 8.87 -33.93 0.22
N SER A 92 9.81 -33.10 0.69
CA SER A 92 11.09 -33.60 1.22
C SER A 92 11.10 -33.96 2.71
N SER A 93 10.00 -33.76 3.44
CA SER A 93 9.96 -33.93 4.91
C SER A 93 9.09 -35.08 5.43
N GLN A 94 8.59 -35.98 4.57
CA GLN A 94 7.68 -37.03 5.01
C GLN A 94 8.22 -38.46 4.79
N SER A 95 9.16 -38.85 5.66
CA SER A 95 9.56 -40.23 5.92
C SER A 95 9.17 -40.66 7.35
N ARG A 96 8.01 -41.34 7.45
CA ARG A 96 7.63 -42.55 8.28
C ARG A 96 8.14 -42.75 9.75
N PRO A 97 7.58 -43.70 10.56
CA PRO A 97 6.18 -44.13 10.79
C PRO A 97 5.82 -44.54 12.28
N SER A 98 4.57 -44.98 12.48
CA SER A 98 4.07 -46.00 13.45
C SER A 98 3.81 -45.66 14.92
N ARG A 99 2.52 -45.61 15.32
CA ARG A 99 2.01 -46.40 16.48
C ARG A 99 0.47 -46.51 16.49
N PRO A 100 -0.10 -47.73 16.54
CA PRO A 100 -1.52 -47.93 16.81
C PRO A 100 -1.73 -48.13 18.32
N THR A 101 -2.69 -47.42 18.92
CA THR A 101 -3.19 -47.80 20.25
C THR A 101 -4.71 -47.81 20.25
N GLN A 102 -5.18 -48.96 20.71
CA GLN A 102 -6.52 -49.52 20.78
C GLN A 102 -7.25 -49.03 22.04
N ARG A 103 -8.59 -49.20 22.05
CA ARG A 103 -9.55 -49.17 23.18
C ARG A 103 -9.98 -47.77 23.64
N TYR A 104 -11.23 -47.50 24.01
CA TYR A 104 -12.29 -48.35 24.53
C TYR A 104 -13.67 -47.73 24.21
N ILE A 105 -14.67 -48.57 23.98
CA ILE A 105 -16.08 -48.23 23.81
C ILE A 105 -16.73 -48.21 25.19
N GLU A 106 -17.50 -47.19 25.53
CA GLU A 106 -18.57 -47.35 26.52
C GLU A 106 -19.76 -46.40 26.23
N PRO A 107 -21.01 -46.91 26.27
CA PRO A 107 -22.21 -46.12 25.96
C PRO A 107 -22.98 -45.66 27.21
N ARG A 108 -23.68 -44.53 27.03
CA ARG A 108 -24.98 -44.19 27.63
C ARG A 108 -25.02 -43.70 29.10
N SER A 109 -25.40 -42.43 29.25
CA SER A 109 -26.38 -42.03 30.27
C SER A 109 -27.11 -40.74 29.86
N LYS A 110 -28.42 -40.86 29.63
CA LYS A 110 -29.38 -39.75 29.60
C LYS A 110 -29.55 -39.25 31.04
N THR A 111 -29.41 -37.96 31.29
CA THR A 111 -29.83 -37.37 32.57
C THR A 111 -30.36 -35.95 32.37
N THR A 112 -31.69 -35.87 32.43
CA THR A 112 -32.50 -34.87 33.14
C THR A 112 -32.15 -33.38 32.99
N SER A 113 -32.95 -32.73 32.16
CA SER A 113 -33.17 -31.27 32.18
C SER A 113 -33.77 -30.85 33.53
N GLN A 114 -32.96 -30.24 34.40
CA GLN A 114 -33.45 -29.49 35.56
C GLN A 114 -33.39 -28.00 35.27
N ARG A 115 -34.60 -27.45 35.07
CA ARG A 115 -34.95 -26.05 34.97
C ARG A 115 -34.62 -25.34 36.29
N THR A 116 -33.44 -24.74 36.40
CA THR A 116 -33.11 -23.86 37.54
C THR A 116 -33.74 -22.48 37.37
N LYS A 117 -34.34 -22.02 38.48
CA LYS A 117 -35.13 -20.81 38.66
C LYS A 117 -34.41 -19.53 38.22
N ARG A 118 -35.19 -18.72 37.51
CA ARG A 118 -34.91 -17.36 37.03
C ARG A 118 -34.55 -16.45 38.22
N LYS A 119 -33.27 -16.06 38.36
CA LYS A 119 -32.87 -14.94 39.23
C LYS A 119 -33.40 -13.63 38.64
N PRO A 120 -33.93 -12.69 39.45
CA PRO A 120 -34.38 -11.40 38.96
C PRO A 120 -33.18 -10.61 38.40
N GLN A 121 -33.31 -10.17 37.15
CA GLN A 121 -32.36 -9.26 36.51
C GLN A 121 -32.30 -7.96 37.32
N THR A 122 -31.21 -7.77 38.07
CA THR A 122 -30.81 -6.46 38.55
C THR A 122 -30.71 -5.53 37.35
N LYS A 123 -31.61 -4.53 37.30
CA LYS A 123 -31.62 -3.44 36.32
C LYS A 123 -30.21 -2.85 36.23
N LYS A 124 -29.46 -3.21 35.18
CA LYS A 124 -28.18 -2.55 34.86
C LYS A 124 -28.50 -1.08 34.60
N LYS A 125 -28.16 -0.22 35.55
CA LYS A 125 -28.19 1.24 35.40
C LYS A 125 -27.55 1.57 34.05
N THR A 126 -28.35 2.11 33.14
CA THR A 126 -27.93 2.64 31.85
C THR A 126 -26.89 3.73 32.14
N LYS A 127 -25.61 3.38 32.05
CA LYS A 127 -24.53 4.35 32.13
C LYS A 127 -24.77 5.37 31.01
N SER A 128 -25.16 6.58 31.40
CA SER A 128 -25.16 7.76 30.55
C SER A 128 -23.85 7.76 29.75
N LYS A 129 -23.95 7.75 28.41
CA LYS A 129 -22.79 7.82 27.52
C LYS A 129 -22.15 9.20 27.72
N ARG A 130 -21.25 9.33 28.70
CA ARG A 130 -20.39 10.51 28.82
C ARG A 130 -19.66 10.71 27.49
N LYS A 131 -19.72 11.94 26.97
CA LYS A 131 -18.94 12.32 25.78
C LYS A 131 -17.46 12.13 26.13
N PRO A 132 -16.68 11.47 25.27
CA PRO A 132 -15.26 11.26 25.53
C PRO A 132 -14.54 12.61 25.64
N SER A 133 -13.56 12.69 26.54
CA SER A 133 -12.76 13.91 26.70
C SER A 133 -11.85 14.12 25.48
N LYS A 134 -11.36 15.36 25.27
CA LYS A 134 -10.42 15.66 24.19
C LYS A 134 -9.16 14.79 24.28
N ASP A 135 -8.66 14.56 25.49
CA ASP A 135 -7.46 13.75 25.73
C ASP A 135 -7.68 12.28 25.38
N GLU A 136 -8.86 11.74 25.68
CA GLU A 136 -9.21 10.36 25.28
C GLU A 136 -9.25 10.21 23.76
N ILE A 137 -9.77 11.22 23.04
CA ILE A 137 -9.80 11.23 21.58
C ILE A 137 -8.37 11.27 21.02
N ILE A 138 -7.51 12.15 21.54
CA ILE A 138 -6.12 12.27 21.10
C ILE A 138 -5.34 10.98 21.39
N LYS A 139 -5.52 10.38 22.58
CA LYS A 139 -4.91 9.09 22.94
C LYS A 139 -5.35 7.99 21.97
N LYS A 140 -6.63 7.97 21.63
CA LYS A 140 -7.19 7.03 20.64
C LYS A 140 -6.59 7.25 19.25
N ILE A 141 -6.47 8.49 18.78
CA ILE A 141 -5.83 8.83 17.50
C ILE A 141 -4.36 8.37 17.47
N ARG A 142 -3.59 8.67 18.52
CA ARG A 142 -2.19 8.24 18.62
C ARG A 142 -2.03 6.72 18.61
N SER A 143 -2.99 5.98 19.20
CA SER A 143 -2.96 4.51 19.20
C SER A 143 -3.17 3.87 17.83
N MET A 144 -3.66 4.63 16.85
CA MET A 144 -3.87 4.20 15.46
C MET A 144 -2.73 4.65 14.52
N LYS A 145 -1.69 5.30 15.03
CA LYS A 145 -0.52 5.69 14.23
C LYS A 145 0.30 4.45 13.82
N PRO A 146 0.65 4.30 12.52
CA PRO A 146 1.60 3.28 12.07
C PRO A 146 2.94 3.40 12.80
N LYS A 147 3.59 2.27 13.10
CA LYS A 147 4.97 2.27 13.61
C LYS A 147 5.93 2.44 12.43
N ALA A 148 6.16 3.68 12.02
CA ALA A 148 7.17 4.06 11.04
C ALA A 148 8.16 5.04 11.68
N GLY A 149 9.41 5.05 11.21
CA GLY A 149 10.43 6.00 11.69
C GLY A 149 10.10 7.43 11.25
N ILE A 150 9.87 7.62 9.96
CA ILE A 150 9.35 8.85 9.36
C ILE A 150 7.95 8.51 8.85
N LEU A 151 6.95 9.25 9.31
CA LEU A 151 5.56 9.03 8.91
C LEU A 151 5.36 9.66 7.53
N ASN A 152 4.90 8.87 6.56
CA ASN A 152 4.51 9.36 5.23
C ASN A 152 3.03 9.05 4.96
N LEU A 153 2.44 9.72 3.97
CA LEU A 153 1.06 9.43 3.54
C LEU A 153 0.90 7.99 3.04
N GLU A 154 1.97 7.41 2.49
CA GLU A 154 2.06 6.00 2.08
C GLU A 154 1.84 5.02 3.24
N ASP A 155 2.22 5.38 4.47
CA ASP A 155 2.08 4.49 5.62
C ASP A 155 0.63 4.29 6.07
N PHE A 156 -0.27 5.14 5.56
CA PHE A 156 -1.71 5.05 5.81
C PHE A 156 -2.47 4.28 4.74
N LYS A 157 -1.81 3.92 3.63
CA LYS A 157 -2.42 3.14 2.56
C LYS A 157 -2.60 1.70 3.01
N CYS A 158 -3.66 1.07 2.50
CA CYS A 158 -3.84 -0.34 2.73
C CYS A 158 -2.70 -1.15 2.10
N ILE A 159 -2.12 -2.08 2.86
CA ILE A 159 -1.02 -2.92 2.36
C ILE A 159 -1.37 -3.83 1.18
N PHE A 160 -2.63 -4.19 0.99
CA PHE A 160 -3.02 -5.16 -0.05
C PHE A 160 -3.42 -4.49 -1.35
N CYS A 161 -4.27 -3.46 -1.31
CA CYS A 161 -4.69 -2.72 -2.52
C CYS A 161 -3.89 -1.43 -2.78
N PHE A 162 -2.94 -1.06 -1.92
CA PHE A 162 -2.11 0.15 -2.04
C PHE A 162 -2.90 1.45 -2.22
N ASN A 163 -4.16 1.46 -1.79
CA ASN A 163 -5.03 2.62 -1.83
C ASN A 163 -5.17 3.23 -0.44
N LEU A 164 -5.25 4.56 -0.39
CA LEU A 164 -5.60 5.27 0.84
C LEU A 164 -7.09 5.02 1.13
N PRO A 165 -7.48 4.62 2.35
CA PRO A 165 -8.88 4.43 2.69
C PRO A 165 -9.69 5.71 2.46
N GLN A 166 -10.82 5.60 1.74
CA GLN A 166 -11.67 6.74 1.41
C GLN A 166 -13.11 6.52 1.89
N TYR A 167 -13.74 7.61 2.32
CA TYR A 167 -15.16 7.62 2.69
C TYR A 167 -15.88 8.61 1.77
N PRO A 168 -17.00 8.23 1.11
CA PRO A 168 -17.85 7.06 1.37
C PRO A 168 -17.52 5.76 0.61
N GLN A 169 -16.49 5.73 -0.24
CA GLN A 169 -16.20 4.62 -1.16
C GLN A 169 -15.99 3.28 -0.43
N ASP A 170 -15.19 3.26 0.64
CA ASP A 170 -14.90 2.05 1.42
C ASP A 170 -15.89 1.83 2.59
N LYS A 171 -17.07 2.46 2.54
CA LYS A 171 -18.07 2.33 3.61
C LYS A 171 -18.49 0.87 3.77
N GLY A 172 -18.26 0.32 4.96
CA GLY A 172 -18.65 -1.04 5.32
C GLY A 172 -17.50 -2.07 5.29
N ARG A 173 -16.40 -1.77 4.60
CA ARG A 173 -15.20 -2.65 4.58
C ARG A 173 -14.50 -2.67 5.93
N GLY A 174 -14.30 -1.49 6.51
CA GLY A 174 -13.58 -1.32 7.78
C GLY A 174 -12.07 -1.50 7.63
N ILE A 175 -11.32 -1.01 8.62
CA ILE A 175 -9.85 -1.03 8.64
C ILE A 175 -9.38 -1.90 9.81
N VAL A 176 -8.42 -2.77 9.55
CA VAL A 176 -7.70 -3.56 10.55
C VAL A 176 -6.26 -3.07 10.59
N LEU A 177 -5.73 -2.85 11.79
CA LEU A 177 -4.32 -2.49 11.99
C LEU A 177 -3.55 -3.71 12.45
N CYS A 178 -2.38 -3.96 11.86
CA CYS A 178 -1.49 -5.00 12.33
C CYS A 178 -1.20 -4.84 13.84
N PRO A 179 -1.27 -5.91 14.66
CA PRO A 179 -1.00 -5.82 16.09
C PRO A 179 0.44 -5.36 16.37
N ASN A 180 1.40 -5.77 15.54
CA ASN A 180 2.81 -5.45 15.71
C ASN A 180 3.19 -4.08 15.12
N CYS A 181 3.12 -3.91 13.79
CA CYS A 181 3.58 -2.70 13.11
C CYS A 181 2.51 -1.60 12.96
N LYS A 182 1.24 -1.86 13.32
CA LYS A 182 0.12 -0.92 13.19
C LYS A 182 -0.18 -0.45 11.75
N HIS A 183 0.41 -1.07 10.75
CA HIS A 183 0.12 -0.74 9.35
C HIS A 183 -1.30 -1.19 8.96
N PRO A 184 -2.05 -0.39 8.18
CA PRO A 184 -3.47 -0.64 7.92
C PRO A 184 -3.73 -1.62 6.77
N ALA A 185 -4.88 -2.30 6.87
CA ALA A 185 -5.46 -3.13 5.83
C ALA A 185 -6.98 -2.99 5.82
N HIS A 186 -7.63 -3.15 4.66
CA HIS A 186 -9.08 -3.35 4.67
C HIS A 186 -9.44 -4.70 5.30
N ALA A 187 -10.55 -4.76 6.03
CA ALA A 187 -10.86 -5.93 6.85
C ALA A 187 -11.18 -7.18 6.00
N ASP A 188 -11.74 -7.00 4.81
CA ASP A 188 -11.97 -8.05 3.80
C ASP A 188 -10.63 -8.61 3.29
N GLU A 189 -9.74 -7.75 2.79
CA GLU A 189 -8.42 -8.14 2.27
C GLU A 189 -7.56 -8.78 3.35
N PHE A 190 -7.61 -8.26 4.59
CA PHE A 190 -6.94 -8.86 5.74
C PHE A 190 -7.46 -10.27 6.02
N ARG A 191 -8.77 -10.50 6.00
CA ARG A 191 -9.36 -11.83 6.22
C ARG A 191 -8.96 -12.81 5.13
N ASP A 192 -8.91 -12.37 3.88
CA ASP A 192 -8.49 -13.21 2.76
C ASP A 192 -7.00 -13.58 2.87
N TRP A 193 -6.15 -12.63 3.28
CA TRP A 193 -4.75 -12.91 3.59
C TRP A 193 -4.59 -13.93 4.73
N GLN A 194 -5.37 -13.78 5.81
CA GLN A 194 -5.32 -14.68 6.97
C GLN A 194 -5.74 -16.13 6.68
N ARG A 195 -6.39 -16.40 5.53
CA ARG A 195 -6.68 -17.77 5.09
C ARG A 195 -5.42 -18.52 4.65
N HIS A 196 -4.40 -17.79 4.23
CA HIS A 196 -3.20 -18.35 3.61
C HIS A 196 -1.94 -18.12 4.45
N SER A 197 -1.92 -17.12 5.32
CA SER A 197 -0.76 -16.79 6.15
C SER A 197 -1.15 -16.33 7.55
N ASN A 198 -0.42 -16.80 8.57
CA ASN A 198 -0.48 -16.28 9.94
C ASN A 198 0.46 -15.09 10.17
N LEU A 199 1.19 -14.62 9.15
CA LEU A 199 2.16 -13.54 9.26
C LEU A 199 1.59 -12.21 8.75
N CYS A 200 2.14 -11.10 9.24
CA CYS A 200 1.84 -9.78 8.69
C CYS A 200 2.62 -9.55 7.39
N SER A 201 1.94 -9.22 6.29
CA SER A 201 2.56 -8.95 4.98
C SER A 201 3.57 -7.78 4.94
N ARG A 202 3.64 -6.93 5.97
CA ARG A 202 4.60 -5.81 6.04
C ARG A 202 5.87 -6.13 6.80
N CYS A 203 5.70 -6.78 7.95
CA CYS A 203 6.74 -6.89 8.98
C CYS A 203 7.05 -8.32 9.34
N ASP A 204 6.42 -9.28 8.65
CA ASP A 204 6.58 -10.73 8.78
C ASP A 204 6.35 -11.29 10.19
N ALA A 205 5.89 -10.46 11.13
CA ALA A 205 5.59 -10.87 12.48
C ALA A 205 4.32 -11.72 12.52
N GLU A 206 4.34 -12.75 13.36
CA GLU A 206 3.20 -13.62 13.57
C GLU A 206 2.02 -12.86 14.20
N ILE A 207 0.83 -13.10 13.64
CA ILE A 207 -0.42 -12.51 14.09
C ILE A 207 -1.06 -13.46 15.11
N PRO A 208 -1.28 -13.01 16.36
CA PRO A 208 -1.84 -13.84 17.42
C PRO A 208 -3.19 -14.46 17.02
N TYR A 209 -3.41 -15.73 17.36
CA TYR A 209 -4.64 -16.46 17.02
C TYR A 209 -5.92 -15.74 17.45
N SER A 210 -5.92 -15.11 18.63
CA SER A 210 -7.04 -14.30 19.13
C SER A 210 -7.37 -13.10 18.23
N PHE A 211 -6.35 -12.50 17.60
CA PHE A 211 -6.53 -11.41 16.66
C PHE A 211 -6.99 -11.90 15.28
N ARG A 212 -6.55 -13.10 14.85
CA ARG A 212 -6.98 -13.71 13.59
C ARG A 212 -8.45 -14.07 13.58
N THR A 213 -8.95 -14.62 14.68
CA THR A 213 -10.35 -15.03 14.84
C THR A 213 -11.30 -13.84 15.01
N ASN A 214 -10.87 -12.80 15.73
CA ASN A 214 -11.68 -11.61 15.98
C ASN A 214 -10.85 -10.32 15.86
N PRO A 215 -10.49 -9.89 14.63
CA PRO A 215 -9.70 -8.69 14.45
C PRO A 215 -10.49 -7.45 14.86
N LYS A 216 -9.81 -6.47 15.45
CA LYS A 216 -10.43 -5.20 15.82
C LYS A 216 -10.69 -4.36 14.57
N ILE A 217 -11.95 -4.33 14.12
CA ILE A 217 -12.37 -3.56 12.94
C ILE A 217 -12.65 -2.10 13.34
N ILE A 218 -11.94 -1.18 12.70
CA ILE A 218 -12.10 0.26 12.85
C ILE A 218 -12.98 0.78 11.70
N PRO A 219 -14.04 1.57 11.98
CA PRO A 219 -14.83 2.16 10.91
C PRO A 219 -13.99 3.10 10.05
N VAL A 220 -14.08 2.98 8.71
CA VAL A 220 -13.31 3.80 7.75
C VAL A 220 -13.47 5.30 8.06
N LYS A 221 -14.70 5.77 8.29
CA LYS A 221 -14.98 7.17 8.67
C LYS A 221 -14.18 7.65 9.89
N SER A 222 -13.92 6.77 10.85
CA SER A 222 -13.10 7.12 12.03
C SER A 222 -11.62 7.15 11.69
N TYR A 223 -11.17 6.25 10.82
CA TYR A 223 -9.77 6.14 10.40
C TYR A 223 -9.36 7.28 9.46
N VAL A 224 -10.24 7.70 8.53
CA VAL A 224 -9.99 8.88 7.67
C VAL A 224 -9.72 10.13 8.50
N LYS A 225 -10.46 10.35 9.60
CA LYS A 225 -10.18 11.46 10.54
C LYS A 225 -8.81 11.36 11.22
N VAL A 226 -8.30 10.15 11.43
CA VAL A 226 -6.94 9.94 11.97
C VAL A 226 -5.91 10.38 10.92
N ILE A 227 -6.12 10.00 9.65
CA ILE A 227 -5.26 10.39 8.53
C ILE A 227 -5.25 11.93 8.40
N GLU A 228 -6.42 12.57 8.37
CA GLU A 228 -6.55 14.03 8.31
C GLU A 228 -5.84 14.73 9.47
N TYR A 229 -5.95 14.19 10.68
CA TYR A 229 -5.27 14.73 11.86
C TYR A 229 -3.75 14.69 11.71
N PHE A 230 -3.18 13.56 11.26
CA PHE A 230 -1.74 13.44 11.07
C PHE A 230 -1.26 14.25 9.87
N LYS A 231 -2.04 14.32 8.80
CA LYS A 231 -1.76 15.17 7.64
C LYS A 231 -1.59 16.64 8.04
N LYS A 232 -2.53 17.15 8.84
CA LYS A 232 -2.49 18.54 9.33
C LYS A 232 -1.37 18.79 10.34
N LYS A 233 -1.06 17.81 11.19
CA LYS A 233 -0.11 17.98 12.29
C LYS A 233 1.35 17.79 11.86
N GLU A 234 1.62 16.84 10.99
CA GLU A 234 2.98 16.46 10.55
C GLU A 234 3.31 16.99 9.15
N ASN A 235 2.43 17.83 8.55
CA ASN A 235 2.57 18.40 7.19
C ASN A 235 2.84 17.32 6.12
N LEU A 236 2.04 16.25 6.15
CA LEU A 236 2.09 15.15 5.17
C LEU A 236 1.34 15.45 3.85
#